data_AF-A0A2V8VE63-F1
#
_entry.id   AF-A0A2V8VE63-F1
#
_cell.length_a   1.000
_cell.length_b   1.000
_cell.length_c   1.000
_cell.angle_alpha   90.00
_cell.angle_beta   90.00
_cell.angle_gamma   90.00
#
_symmetry.space_group_name_H-M   'P 1'
#
loop_
_entity.id
_entity.type
_entity.pdbx_description
1 polymer ?
#
loop_
_entity_poly.entity_id
_entity_poly.type
_entity_poly.pdbx_seq_one_letter_code
_entity_poly.pdbx_strand_id
1 'polypeptide(L)' 'RDALTLWHLLPKTGGAAQGRVYERLAELRPQPAGVTRAGALSGDRQMLERWWDVLGYGDSSFWRIWKGPSPFAAK' A
#
# COMPACT_ATOMS: atom_id res chain seq x y z
N ARG A 1 7.19 10.68 -2.40
CA ARG A 1 8.04 9.56 -2.87
C ARG A 1 8.11 8.48 -1.78
N ASP A 2 8.38 8.86 -0.53
CA ASP A 2 8.52 7.96 0.62
C ASP A 2 7.24 7.22 1.00
N ALA A 3 6.08 7.89 0.95
CA ALA A 3 4.79 7.25 1.26
C ALA A 3 4.46 6.08 0.32
N LEU A 4 4.78 6.20 -0.98
CA LEU A 4 4.60 5.12 -1.95
C LEU A 4 5.50 3.92 -1.61
N THR A 5 6.76 4.19 -1.27
CA THR A 5 7.72 3.16 -0.87
C THR A 5 7.27 2.43 0.38
N LEU A 6 6.86 3.16 1.42
CA LEU A 6 6.38 2.58 2.68
C LEU A 6 5.08 1.78 2.49
N TRP A 7 4.14 2.30 1.71
CA TRP A 7 2.91 1.59 1.39
C TRP A 7 3.18 0.29 0.61
N HIS A 8 4.16 0.25 -0.29
CA HIS A 8 4.57 -0.98 -0.97
C HIS A 8 5.32 -1.95 -0.03
N LEU A 9 6.06 -1.43 0.95
CA LEU A 9 6.73 -2.24 1.97
C LEU A 9 5.73 -2.83 2.97
N LEU A 10 4.60 -2.19 3.23
CA LEU A 10 3.64 -2.59 4.25
C LEU A 10 3.18 -4.06 4.14
N PRO A 11 2.71 -4.56 2.97
CA PRO A 11 2.35 -5.98 2.83
C PRO A 11 3.55 -6.93 2.65
N LYS A 12 4.76 -6.40 2.42
CA LYS A 12 5.98 -7.20 2.22
C LYS A 12 6.78 -7.40 3.50
N THR A 13 6.60 -6.52 4.46
CA THR A 13 7.30 -6.53 5.73
C THR A 13 6.45 -7.28 6.73
N GLY A 14 7.03 -8.15 7.56
CA GLY A 14 6.30 -8.87 8.61
C GLY A 14 6.66 -8.42 10.02
N GLY A 15 5.86 -8.84 11.00
CA GLY A 15 6.16 -8.71 12.43
C GLY A 15 6.33 -7.26 12.90
N ALA A 16 7.27 -7.01 13.81
CA ALA A 16 7.47 -5.70 14.43
C ALA A 16 7.87 -4.59 13.44
N ALA A 17 8.54 -4.94 12.34
CA ALA A 17 8.92 -3.98 11.31
C ALA A 17 7.70 -3.47 10.52
N GLN A 18 6.70 -4.32 10.30
CA GLN A 18 5.45 -3.96 9.63
C GLN A 18 4.68 -2.87 10.39
N GLY A 19 4.67 -2.94 11.72
CA GLY A 19 4.06 -1.91 12.57
C GLY A 19 4.75 -0.55 12.42
N ARG A 20 6.09 -0.53 12.37
CA ARG A 20 6.86 0.72 12.16
C ARG A 20 6.64 1.32 10.78
N VAL A 21 6.53 0.47 9.75
CA VAL A 21 6.20 0.92 8.39
C VAL A 21 4.81 1.54 8.35
N TYR A 22 3.82 0.92 9.01
CA TYR A 22 2.48 1.49 9.14
C TYR A 22 2.50 2.85 9.81
N GLU A 23 3.20 2.99 10.94
CA GLU A 23 3.25 4.25 11.69
C GLU A 23 3.87 5.37 10.87
N ARG A 24 5.02 5.12 10.21
CA ARG A 24 5.61 6.13 9.33
C ARG A 24 4.77 6.45 8.11
N LEU A 25 4.05 5.47 7.56
CA LEU A 25 3.14 5.73 6.46
C LEU A 25 1.95 6.59 6.92
N ALA A 26 1.39 6.32 8.10
CA ALA A 26 0.30 7.07 8.70
C ALA A 26 0.68 8.52 9.05
N GLU A 27 1.93 8.75 9.45
CA GLU A 27 2.46 10.10 9.67
C GLU A 27 2.58 10.89 8.36
N LEU A 28 3.05 10.27 7.28
CA LEU A 28 3.17 10.95 5.98
C LEU A 28 1.82 11.18 5.34
N ARG A 29 0.92 10.20 5.46
CA ARG A 29 -0.38 10.17 4.81
C ARG A 29 -1.39 9.57 5.78
N PRO A 30 -2.22 10.41 6.43
CA PRO A 30 -3.14 9.95 7.45
C PRO A 30 -4.06 8.85 6.91
N GLN A 31 -4.42 7.94 7.80
CA GLN A 31 -5.27 6.80 7.48
C GLN A 31 -6.59 7.27 6.83
N PRO A 32 -6.93 6.78 5.62
CA PRO A 32 -8.21 7.07 4.98
C PRO A 32 -9.40 6.52 5.75
N ALA A 33 -10.58 7.09 5.52
CA ALA A 33 -11.83 6.59 6.07
C ALA A 33 -12.09 5.13 5.67
N GLY A 34 -12.33 4.28 6.67
CA GLY A 34 -12.58 2.86 6.49
C GLY A 34 -11.33 1.99 6.24
N VAL A 35 -10.12 2.57 6.30
CA VAL A 35 -8.90 1.78 6.50
C VAL A 35 -8.77 1.44 7.98
N THR A 36 -8.42 0.20 8.31
CA THR A 36 -8.09 -0.20 9.69
C THR A 36 -6.64 -0.60 9.78
N ARG A 37 -6.01 -0.36 10.95
CA ARG A 37 -4.62 -0.80 11.19
C ARG A 37 -4.47 -2.30 10.97
N ALA A 38 -5.38 -3.12 11.51
CA ALA A 38 -5.33 -4.57 11.36
C ALA A 38 -5.44 -5.00 9.88
N GLY A 39 -6.35 -4.42 9.10
CA GLY A 39 -6.49 -4.73 7.68
C GLY A 39 -5.30 -4.26 6.85
N ALA A 40 -4.79 -3.06 7.12
CA ALA A 40 -3.59 -2.54 6.45
C ALA A 40 -2.35 -3.40 6.76
N LEU A 41 -2.19 -3.82 8.01
CA LEU A 41 -1.15 -4.76 8.45
C LEU A 41 -1.36 -6.16 7.85
N SER A 42 -2.59 -6.62 7.67
CA SER A 42 -2.85 -7.89 6.98
C SER A 42 -2.59 -7.84 5.47
N GLY A 43 -2.23 -6.66 4.93
CA GLY A 43 -2.07 -6.45 3.49
C GLY A 43 -3.40 -6.53 2.73
N ASP A 44 -4.52 -6.22 3.40
CA ASP A 44 -5.84 -6.25 2.80
C ASP A 44 -5.90 -5.33 1.58
N ARG A 45 -6.36 -5.89 0.47
CA ARG A 45 -6.36 -5.21 -0.83
C ARG A 45 -7.23 -3.96 -0.82
N GLN A 46 -8.42 -4.02 -0.23
CA GLN A 46 -9.34 -2.86 -0.20
C GLN A 46 -8.76 -1.74 0.68
N MET A 47 -8.12 -2.11 1.79
CA MET A 47 -7.47 -1.15 2.68
C MET A 47 -6.31 -0.44 2.00
N LEU A 48 -5.46 -1.20 1.29
CA LEU A 48 -4.33 -0.66 0.54
C LEU A 48 -4.81 0.22 -0.63
N GLU A 49 -5.86 -0.17 -1.34
CA GLU A 49 -6.44 0.59 -2.45
C GLU A 49 -7.02 1.94 -1.99
N ARG A 50 -7.74 1.97 -0.86
CA ARG A 50 -8.22 3.23 -0.28
C ARG A 50 -7.08 4.16 0.13
N TRP A 51 -5.97 3.60 0.58
CA TRP A 51 -4.79 4.41 0.89
C TRP A 51 -4.14 4.98 -0.37
N TRP A 52 -4.08 4.19 -1.45
CA TRP A 52 -3.59 4.63 -2.75
C TRP A 52 -4.34 5.85 -3.29
N ASP A 53 -5.68 5.86 -3.17
CA ASP A 53 -6.53 6.98 -3.59
C ASP A 53 -6.09 8.30 -2.92
N VAL A 54 -5.82 8.25 -1.61
CA VAL A 54 -5.34 9.42 -0.83
C VAL A 54 -3.90 9.82 -1.18
N LEU A 55 -3.09 8.92 -1.71
CA LEU A 55 -1.74 9.27 -2.17
C LEU A 55 -1.76 10.19 -3.40
N GLY A 56 -2.88 10.23 -4.15
CA GLY A 56 -3.06 11.12 -5.29
C GLY A 56 -2.17 10.80 -6.49
N TYR A 57 -1.66 9.57 -6.60
CA TYR A 57 -0.79 9.15 -7.70
C TYR A 57 -1.54 8.72 -8.97
N GLY A 58 -2.84 8.99 -9.05
CA GLY A 58 -3.70 8.56 -10.15
C GLY A 58 -4.22 7.14 -9.98
N ASP A 59 -4.79 6.58 -11.05
CA ASP A 59 -5.60 5.36 -11.00
C ASP A 59 -4.87 4.14 -10.41
N SER A 60 -5.55 3.42 -9.51
CA SER A 60 -5.06 2.19 -8.84
C SER A 60 -4.75 1.04 -9.83
N SER A 61 -5.06 1.18 -11.12
CA SER A 61 -4.72 0.26 -12.21
C SER A 61 -3.22 0.00 -12.33
N PHE A 62 -2.34 0.93 -11.96
CA PHE A 62 -0.90 0.67 -11.93
C PHE A 62 -0.55 -0.52 -11.02
N TRP A 63 -1.28 -0.70 -9.91
CA TRP A 63 -1.15 -1.87 -9.03
C TRP A 63 -1.74 -3.14 -9.59
N ARG A 64 -2.82 -3.02 -10.37
CA ARG A 64 -3.43 -4.13 -11.10
C ARG A 64 -2.47 -4.68 -12.16
N ILE A 65 -1.68 -3.80 -12.79
CA ILE A 65 -0.63 -4.14 -13.76
C ILE A 65 0.60 -4.77 -13.06
N TRP A 66 0.95 -4.35 -11.85
CA TRP A 66 2.11 -4.86 -11.10
C TRP A 66 1.88 -6.19 -10.34
N LYS A 67 0.63 -6.58 -10.06
CA LYS A 67 0.28 -7.89 -9.46
C LYS A 67 -0.51 -8.83 -10.38
N GLY A 68 -1.00 -8.33 -11.53
CA GLY A 68 -1.41 -9.19 -12.66
C GLY A 68 -0.18 -9.73 -13.40
N PRO A 69 -0.34 -10.60 -14.41
CA PRO A 69 0.78 -10.96 -15.28
C PRO A 69 1.35 -9.67 -15.86
N SER A 70 2.59 -9.37 -15.48
CA SER A 70 3.28 -8.16 -15.94
C SER A 70 3.22 -8.11 -17.47
N PRO A 71 2.81 -6.98 -18.08
CA PRO A 71 2.90 -6.83 -19.54
C PRO A 71 4.36 -6.84 -20.03
N PHE A 72 5.33 -6.76 -19.11
CA PHE A 72 6.76 -6.91 -19.38
C PHE A 72 7.28 -8.35 -19.18
N ALA A 73 6.42 -9.31 -18.81
CA ALA A 73 6.79 -10.72 -18.67
C ALA A 73 6.78 -11.51 -19.99
N ALA A 74 6.57 -10.85 -21.14
CA ALA A 74 6.69 -11.48 -22.44
C ALA A 74 7.92 -10.92 -23.18
N LYS A 75 9.03 -11.66 -23.10
CA LYS A 75 9.98 -11.77 -24.21
C LYS A 75 10.75 -13.08 -24.14
#